data_AF-A0A1J5TYF4-F1
#
_entry.id   AF-A0A1J5TYF4-F1
#
_cell.length_a   1.000
_cell.length_b   1.000
_cell.length_c   1.000
_cell.angle_alpha   90.00
_cell.angle_beta   90.00
_cell.angle_gamma   90.00
#
_symmetry.space_group_name_H-M   'P 1'
#
loop_
_entity.id
_entity.type
_entity.pdbx_description
1 polymer ?
#
loop_
_entity_poly.entity_id
_entity_poly.type
_entity_poly.pdbx_seq_one_letter_code
_entity_poly.pdbx_strand_id
1 'polypeptide(L)'
;MNRKRKDDWFSGEDWNIDDIFNNLDGEFQKMRKQMDSLMRDALEGNNLDNDSSNPFVFGFSVKTGPDGFPVFEDFGNTRMKPFGKKGEKPTVDTRREPLTDINETDDQIAITVELPGVNKEDIDINVMEDKVEVNVKTESRKYFKSIDLTSVVETESSKATYKNGILDLVLTKKESDKPKGTKVKVD
;
A
#
# COMPACT_ATOMS: atom_id res chain seq x y z
N MET A 1 9.11 -16.27 -12.67
CA MET A 1 9.63 -16.54 -11.31
C MET A 1 8.84 -15.69 -10.35
N ASN A 2 7.99 -16.33 -9.55
CA ASN A 2 7.00 -15.68 -8.68
C ASN A 2 7.69 -15.15 -7.42
N ARG A 3 7.96 -13.85 -7.34
CA ARG A 3 8.47 -13.22 -6.10
C ARG A 3 7.25 -12.82 -5.27
N LYS A 4 6.93 -13.62 -4.25
CA LYS A 4 5.97 -13.27 -3.19
C LYS A 4 6.37 -11.90 -2.62
N ARG A 5 5.49 -10.90 -2.69
CA ARG A 5 5.72 -9.64 -1.98
C ARG A 5 5.66 -9.95 -0.48
N LYS A 6 6.65 -9.45 0.25
CA LYS A 6 6.89 -9.81 1.65
C LYS A 6 5.80 -9.26 2.59
N ASP A 7 4.96 -8.35 2.09
CA ASP A 7 3.85 -7.70 2.79
C ASP A 7 2.49 -8.06 2.17
N ASP A 8 2.38 -9.20 1.47
CA ASP A 8 1.08 -9.73 1.05
C ASP A 8 0.37 -10.36 2.27
N TRP A 9 -0.65 -9.64 2.75
CA TRP A 9 -1.62 -10.07 3.77
C TRP A 9 -2.15 -11.50 3.52
N PHE A 10 -2.23 -11.91 2.26
CA PHE A 10 -2.90 -13.12 1.80
C PHE A 10 -1.97 -14.33 1.65
N SER A 11 -0.71 -14.24 2.11
CA SER A 11 0.27 -15.33 1.98
C SER A 11 0.11 -16.46 3.03
N GLY A 12 -0.82 -16.32 3.97
CA GLY A 12 -1.24 -17.40 4.86
C GLY A 12 -2.12 -18.41 4.13
N GLU A 13 -1.88 -19.70 4.37
CA GLU A 13 -2.49 -20.88 3.74
C GLU A 13 -4.04 -20.95 3.74
N ASP A 14 -4.74 -19.96 4.28
CA ASP A 14 -6.18 -19.97 4.53
C ASP A 14 -6.99 -18.98 3.67
N TRP A 15 -6.38 -18.28 2.71
CA TRP A 15 -7.11 -17.44 1.75
C TRP A 15 -7.25 -18.11 0.39
N ASN A 16 -8.49 -18.43 0.02
CA ASN A 16 -8.84 -18.83 -1.33
C ASN A 16 -9.60 -17.67 -2.00
N ILE A 17 -8.98 -17.03 -3.00
CA ILE A 17 -9.57 -15.92 -3.77
C ILE A 17 -10.91 -16.36 -4.40
N ASP A 18 -11.05 -17.65 -4.70
CA ASP A 18 -12.29 -18.27 -5.18
C ASP A 18 -13.45 -18.12 -4.17
N ASP A 19 -13.21 -18.21 -2.86
CA ASP A 19 -14.25 -18.10 -1.84
C ASP A 19 -14.76 -16.65 -1.67
N ILE A 20 -13.90 -15.66 -1.91
CA ILE A 20 -14.29 -14.24 -1.88
C ILE A 20 -15.26 -13.93 -3.02
N PHE A 21 -15.01 -14.40 -4.25
CA PHE A 21 -15.93 -14.12 -5.36
C PHE A 21 -17.20 -14.97 -5.31
N ASN A 22 -17.11 -16.20 -4.79
CA ASN A 22 -18.27 -17.07 -4.65
C ASN A 22 -19.18 -16.66 -3.47
N ASN A 23 -18.64 -16.00 -2.44
CA ASN A 23 -19.38 -15.61 -1.23
C ASN A 23 -19.15 -14.15 -0.82
N LEU A 24 -18.94 -13.28 -1.81
CA LEU A 24 -18.58 -11.87 -1.66
C LEU A 24 -19.47 -11.15 -0.64
N ASP A 25 -20.79 -11.28 -0.80
CA ASP A 25 -21.78 -10.65 0.08
C ASP A 25 -21.66 -11.10 1.55
N GLY A 26 -21.38 -12.39 1.77
CA GLY A 26 -21.21 -12.96 3.11
C GLY A 26 -19.96 -12.42 3.82
N GLU A 27 -18.84 -12.33 3.10
CA GLU A 27 -17.59 -11.80 3.62
C GLU A 27 -17.67 -10.28 3.87
N PHE A 28 -18.30 -9.52 2.95
CA PHE A 28 -18.57 -8.09 3.18
C PHE A 28 -19.48 -7.85 4.39
N GLN A 29 -20.45 -8.72 4.66
CA GLN A 29 -21.29 -8.62 5.86
C GLN A 29 -20.51 -8.92 7.14
N LYS A 30 -19.60 -9.91 7.14
CA LYS A 30 -18.72 -10.18 8.29
C LYS A 30 -17.79 -9.00 8.56
N MET A 31 -17.17 -8.46 7.52
CA MET A 31 -16.30 -7.29 7.62
C MET A 31 -17.06 -6.07 8.14
N ARG A 32 -18.28 -5.81 7.67
CA ARG A 32 -19.15 -4.75 8.20
C ARG A 32 -19.42 -4.92 9.70
N LYS A 33 -19.79 -6.13 10.15
CA LYS A 33 -20.02 -6.39 11.57
C LYS A 33 -18.76 -6.18 12.42
N GLN A 34 -17.59 -6.55 11.90
CA GLN A 34 -16.31 -6.30 12.57
C GLN A 34 -16.01 -4.80 12.68
N MET A 35 -16.24 -4.03 11.59
CA MET A 35 -16.10 -2.58 11.59
C MET A 35 -17.06 -1.91 12.57
N ASP A 36 -18.32 -2.34 12.61
CA ASP A 36 -19.33 -1.82 13.54
C ASP A 36 -18.94 -2.08 15.00
N SER A 37 -18.42 -3.28 15.30
CA SER A 37 -17.91 -3.61 16.63
C SER A 37 -16.74 -2.72 17.02
N LEU A 38 -15.83 -2.45 16.09
CA LEU A 38 -14.67 -1.60 16.34
C LEU A 38 -15.03 -0.14 16.53
N MET A 39 -15.95 0.38 15.72
CA MET A 39 -16.46 1.74 15.88
C MET A 39 -17.17 1.89 17.22
N ARG A 40 -17.95 0.87 17.63
CA ARG A 40 -18.57 0.82 18.95
C ARG A 40 -17.53 0.81 20.06
N ASP A 41 -16.52 -0.05 19.99
CA ASP A 41 -15.46 -0.14 21.02
C ASP A 41 -14.67 1.17 21.14
N ALA A 42 -14.42 1.85 20.01
CA ALA A 42 -13.78 3.17 19.99
C ALA A 42 -14.66 4.27 20.61
N LEU A 43 -15.98 4.25 20.36
CA LEU A 43 -16.94 5.19 20.95
C LEU A 43 -17.18 4.93 22.44
N GLU A 44 -17.16 3.66 22.86
CA GLU A 44 -17.35 3.24 24.24
C GLU A 44 -16.06 3.36 25.08
N GLY A 45 -14.93 3.75 24.46
CA GLY A 45 -13.65 3.98 25.14
C GLY A 45 -13.00 2.71 25.70
N ASN A 46 -13.45 1.54 25.25
CA ASN A 46 -13.16 0.26 25.90
C ASN A 46 -11.83 -0.37 25.48
N ASN A 47 -11.17 0.11 24.42
CA ASN A 47 -9.78 -0.22 24.07
C ASN A 47 -9.25 0.73 23.00
N LEU A 48 -8.16 1.44 23.30
CA LEU A 48 -7.00 1.69 22.45
C LEU A 48 -6.08 2.63 23.24
N ASP A 49 -4.86 2.19 23.55
CA ASP A 49 -3.80 2.98 24.17
C ASP A 49 -3.40 4.13 23.23
N ASN A 50 -4.24 5.17 23.12
CA ASN A 50 -3.99 6.29 22.25
C ASN A 50 -4.17 7.60 23.01
N ASP A 51 -3.04 8.13 23.47
CA ASP A 51 -2.88 9.50 23.96
C ASP A 51 -2.95 10.55 22.83
N SER A 52 -3.64 10.30 21.71
CA SER A 52 -3.62 11.28 20.61
C SER A 52 -4.88 11.29 19.75
N SER A 53 -5.28 12.51 19.47
CA SER A 53 -6.35 13.03 18.60
C SER A 53 -6.33 12.55 17.13
N ASN A 54 -5.69 11.43 16.82
CA ASN A 54 -5.55 10.92 15.46
C ASN A 54 -6.77 10.10 15.05
N PRO A 55 -7.36 10.34 13.86
CA PRO A 55 -8.51 9.59 13.37
C PRO A 55 -8.13 8.14 13.06
N PHE A 56 -9.04 7.20 13.33
CA PHE A 56 -8.96 5.83 12.86
C PHE A 56 -9.34 5.78 11.38
N VAL A 57 -8.39 5.35 10.54
CA VAL A 57 -8.56 5.17 9.11
C VAL A 57 -8.22 3.72 8.78
N PHE A 58 -9.22 3.00 8.26
CA PHE A 58 -9.06 1.67 7.67
C PHE A 58 -9.74 1.67 6.31
N GLY A 59 -9.04 1.17 5.30
CA GLY A 59 -9.61 0.94 3.99
C GLY A 59 -8.77 -0.06 3.20
N PHE A 60 -9.36 -0.53 2.10
CA PHE A 60 -8.68 -1.40 1.14
C PHE A 60 -9.09 -0.98 -0.28
N SER A 61 -8.22 -1.28 -1.22
CA SER A 61 -8.37 -1.08 -2.66
C SER A 61 -8.28 -2.43 -3.35
N VAL A 62 -9.04 -2.61 -4.44
CA VAL A 62 -9.02 -3.81 -5.27
C VAL A 62 -8.77 -3.40 -6.71
N LYS A 63 -7.70 -3.91 -7.31
CA LYS A 63 -7.33 -3.66 -8.72
C LYS A 63 -7.34 -4.99 -9.47
N THR A 64 -8.05 -5.09 -10.59
CA THR A 64 -8.05 -6.31 -11.42
C THR A 64 -7.13 -6.09 -12.62
N GLY A 65 -6.09 -6.91 -12.73
CA GLY A 65 -5.13 -6.87 -13.85
C GLY A 65 -5.69 -7.50 -15.13
N PRO A 66 -4.97 -7.38 -16.26
CA PRO A 66 -5.32 -8.06 -17.52
C PRO A 66 -5.36 -9.59 -17.41
N ASP A 67 -4.68 -10.15 -16.42
CA ASP A 67 -4.69 -11.56 -16.04
C ASP A 67 -5.96 -11.99 -15.30
N GLY A 68 -6.83 -11.03 -14.94
CA GLY A 68 -8.10 -11.29 -14.26
C GLY A 68 -7.97 -11.57 -12.77
N PHE A 69 -6.74 -11.61 -12.22
CA PHE A 69 -6.53 -11.80 -10.79
C PHE A 69 -6.63 -10.45 -10.06
N PRO A 70 -7.44 -10.34 -8.99
CA PRO A 70 -7.49 -9.12 -8.19
C PRO A 70 -6.24 -8.98 -7.31
N VAL A 71 -5.75 -7.76 -7.22
CA VAL A 71 -4.72 -7.31 -6.28
C VAL A 71 -5.41 -6.46 -5.23
N PHE A 72 -5.25 -6.85 -3.97
CA PHE A 72 -5.80 -6.13 -2.82
C PHE A 72 -4.68 -5.32 -2.14
N GLU A 73 -4.93 -4.05 -1.85
CA GLU A 73 -3.99 -3.15 -1.15
C GLU A 73 -4.72 -2.46 -0.01
N ASP A 74 -4.21 -2.52 1.21
CA ASP A 74 -4.76 -1.80 2.35
C ASP A 74 -4.16 -0.40 2.52
N PHE A 75 -4.91 0.47 3.19
CA PHE A 75 -4.45 1.82 3.50
C PHE A 75 -5.05 2.32 4.82
N GLY A 76 -4.40 3.33 5.39
CA GLY A 76 -4.81 3.90 6.67
C GLY A 76 -3.79 3.64 7.78
N ASN A 77 -4.22 3.80 9.01
CA ASN A 77 -3.38 3.68 10.21
C ASN A 77 -3.87 2.58 11.17
N THR A 78 -5.00 1.95 10.85
CA THR A 78 -5.58 0.88 11.68
C THR A 78 -5.30 -0.45 10.99
N ARG A 79 -4.37 -1.24 11.53
CA ARG A 79 -4.10 -2.58 11.01
C ARG A 79 -5.09 -3.56 11.62
N MET A 80 -6.16 -3.84 10.89
CA MET A 80 -7.20 -4.79 11.30
C MET A 80 -6.96 -6.12 10.60
N LYS A 81 -6.62 -7.20 11.30
CA LYS A 81 -6.59 -8.55 10.69
C LYS A 81 -8.00 -9.17 10.75
N PRO A 82 -8.83 -9.07 9.69
CA PRO A 82 -10.21 -9.56 9.72
C PRO A 82 -10.32 -11.07 10.03
N PHE A 83 -9.26 -11.84 9.75
CA PHE A 83 -9.17 -13.28 10.04
C PHE A 83 -7.98 -13.63 10.94
N GLY A 84 -7.48 -12.66 11.70
CA GLY A 84 -6.51 -12.90 12.77
C GLY A 84 -7.09 -13.82 13.85
N LYS A 85 -6.25 -14.30 14.77
CA LYS A 85 -6.74 -15.12 15.89
C LYS A 85 -7.82 -14.35 16.64
N LYS A 86 -8.95 -15.01 16.90
CA LYS A 86 -10.09 -14.46 17.65
C LYS A 86 -9.59 -13.82 18.95
N GLY A 87 -9.68 -12.49 19.04
CA GLY A 87 -9.19 -11.71 20.18
C GLY A 87 -7.93 -10.86 19.94
N GLU A 88 -7.32 -10.90 18.75
CA GLU A 88 -6.31 -9.91 18.36
C GLU A 88 -6.96 -8.52 18.24
N LYS A 89 -6.57 -7.61 19.14
CA LYS A 89 -6.99 -6.20 19.08
C LYS A 89 -6.29 -5.52 17.89
N PRO A 90 -6.97 -4.65 17.14
CA PRO A 90 -6.33 -3.88 16.09
C PRO A 90 -5.23 -3.03 16.68
N THR A 91 -4.10 -2.98 15.98
CA THR A 91 -3.02 -2.05 16.32
C THR A 91 -3.19 -0.80 15.48
N VAL A 92 -3.10 0.35 16.13
CA VAL A 92 -3.16 1.65 15.47
C VAL A 92 -1.73 2.16 15.38
N ASP A 93 -1.19 2.21 14.17
CA ASP A 93 0.10 2.86 13.95
C ASP A 93 -0.13 4.38 14.04
N THR A 94 0.81 5.07 14.65
CA THR A 94 0.80 6.53 14.68
C THR A 94 1.04 7.13 13.28
N ARG A 95 1.63 6.37 12.36
CA ARG A 95 1.88 6.76 10.96
C ARG A 95 0.87 6.08 10.05
N ARG A 96 0.19 6.89 9.24
CA ARG A 96 -0.75 6.43 8.22
C ARG A 96 0.00 5.98 6.97
N GLU A 97 -0.40 4.85 6.41
CA GLU A 97 0.05 4.45 5.08
C GLU A 97 -0.79 5.19 4.01
N PRO A 98 -0.16 5.97 3.12
CA PRO A 98 -0.87 6.69 2.07
C PRO A 98 -1.31 5.75 0.96
N LEU A 99 -2.39 6.12 0.27
CA LEU A 99 -2.77 5.47 -0.98
C LEU A 99 -1.66 5.71 -2.01
N THR A 100 -1.30 4.65 -2.72
CA THR A 100 -0.21 4.66 -3.69
C THR A 100 -0.62 3.89 -4.95
N ASP A 101 -0.27 4.43 -6.10
CA ASP A 101 -0.38 3.74 -7.38
C ASP A 101 0.99 3.71 -8.06
N ILE A 102 1.30 2.61 -8.74
CA ILE A 102 2.59 2.39 -9.40
C ILE A 102 2.30 1.92 -10.82
N ASN A 103 2.79 2.67 -11.79
CA ASN A 103 2.72 2.34 -13.20
C ASN A 103 4.13 2.15 -13.75
N GLU A 104 4.39 0.98 -14.35
CA GLU A 104 5.70 0.61 -14.86
C GLU A 104 5.65 0.44 -16.38
N THR A 105 6.60 1.11 -17.06
CA THR A 105 6.85 0.99 -18.50
C THR A 105 8.23 0.35 -18.74
N ASP A 106 8.61 0.11 -19.98
CA ASP A 106 9.92 -0.47 -20.30
C ASP A 106 11.10 0.42 -19.85
N ASP A 107 10.92 1.74 -19.83
CA ASP A 107 11.98 2.71 -19.54
C ASP A 107 11.82 3.42 -18.19
N GLN A 108 10.61 3.51 -17.64
CA GLN A 108 10.30 4.34 -16.47
C GLN A 108 9.34 3.67 -15.49
N ILE A 109 9.45 4.07 -14.22
CA ILE A 109 8.50 3.77 -13.14
C ILE A 109 7.87 5.09 -12.69
N ALA A 110 6.55 5.19 -12.80
CA ALA A 110 5.77 6.32 -12.30
C ALA A 110 5.04 5.90 -11.01
N ILE A 111 5.20 6.69 -9.94
CA ILE A 111 4.59 6.42 -8.63
C ILE A 111 3.77 7.64 -8.21
N THR A 112 2.50 7.42 -7.90
CA THR A 112 1.59 8.47 -7.40
C THR A 112 1.21 8.15 -5.96
N VAL A 113 1.37 9.12 -5.06
CA VAL A 113 1.11 8.98 -3.61
C VAL A 113 0.18 10.10 -3.13
N GLU A 114 -0.89 9.73 -2.42
CA GLU A 114 -1.84 10.69 -1.85
C GLU A 114 -1.43 11.15 -0.45
N LEU A 115 -1.18 12.46 -0.31
CA LEU A 115 -0.76 13.13 0.92
C LEU A 115 -1.66 14.36 1.21
N PRO A 116 -2.97 14.18 1.43
CA PRO A 116 -3.89 15.30 1.61
C PRO A 116 -3.58 16.12 2.86
N GLY A 117 -3.51 17.44 2.69
CA GLY A 117 -3.26 18.39 3.78
C GLY A 117 -1.82 18.43 4.29
N VAL A 118 -0.86 17.90 3.52
CA VAL A 118 0.58 17.97 3.81
C VAL A 118 1.20 19.13 3.01
N ASN A 119 2.07 19.93 3.63
CA ASN A 119 2.82 20.95 2.88
C ASN A 119 4.03 20.31 2.20
N LYS A 120 4.47 20.87 1.07
CA LYS A 120 5.57 20.30 0.28
C LYS A 120 6.86 20.15 1.10
N GLU A 121 7.12 21.10 1.98
CA GLU A 121 8.33 21.20 2.81
C GLU A 121 8.39 20.09 3.87
N ASP A 122 7.25 19.49 4.19
CA ASP A 122 7.12 18.43 5.19
C ASP A 122 7.27 17.01 4.60
N ILE A 123 7.47 16.91 3.28
CA ILE A 123 7.59 15.63 2.55
C ILE A 123 9.07 15.30 2.35
N ASP A 124 9.51 14.24 3.03
CA ASP A 124 10.83 13.63 2.84
C ASP A 124 10.71 12.45 1.88
N ILE A 125 11.49 12.49 0.79
CA ILE A 125 11.49 11.46 -0.26
C ILE A 125 12.91 10.97 -0.43
N ASN A 126 13.11 9.68 -0.21
CA ASN A 126 14.39 9.03 -0.39
C ASN A 126 14.29 8.00 -1.52
N VAL A 127 14.96 8.28 -2.64
CA VAL A 127 15.02 7.38 -3.79
C VAL A 127 16.36 6.64 -3.77
N MET A 128 16.28 5.34 -3.59
CA MET A 128 17.40 4.41 -3.69
C MET A 128 17.32 3.67 -5.04
N GLU A 129 18.36 2.89 -5.33
CA GLU A 129 18.44 2.12 -6.58
C GLU A 129 17.28 1.13 -6.74
N ASP A 130 16.85 0.48 -5.65
CA ASP A 130 15.88 -0.61 -5.63
C ASP A 130 14.65 -0.30 -4.75
N LYS A 131 14.53 0.93 -4.24
CA LYS A 131 13.50 1.29 -3.26
C LYS A 131 13.21 2.78 -3.23
N VAL A 132 11.95 3.14 -2.95
CA VAL A 132 11.53 4.50 -2.64
C VAL A 132 10.89 4.56 -1.27
N GLU A 133 11.30 5.53 -0.45
CA GLU A 133 10.67 5.83 0.82
C GLU A 133 10.05 7.23 0.80
N VAL A 134 8.79 7.33 1.22
CA VAL A 134 8.06 8.60 1.39
C VAL A 134 7.68 8.72 2.86
N ASN A 135 8.10 9.82 3.49
CA ASN A 135 7.95 10.02 4.92
C ASN A 135 7.47 11.45 5.20
N VAL A 136 6.42 11.57 6.01
CA VAL A 136 5.86 12.85 6.46
C VAL A 136 5.76 12.79 7.98
N LYS A 137 6.37 13.77 8.66
CA LYS A 137 6.38 13.86 10.12
C LYS A 137 5.98 15.27 10.56
N THR A 138 4.68 15.54 10.60
CA THR A 138 4.14 16.76 11.21
C THR A 138 3.34 16.43 12.47
N GLU A 139 2.98 17.47 13.23
CA GLU A 139 2.14 17.31 14.43
C GLU A 139 0.73 16.78 14.08
N SER A 140 0.19 17.18 12.92
CA SER A 140 -1.19 16.88 12.51
C SER A 140 -1.31 15.73 11.49
N ARG A 141 -0.21 15.38 10.81
CA ARG A 141 -0.15 14.36 9.76
C ARG A 141 1.15 13.58 9.85
N LYS A 142 1.03 12.26 9.95
CA LYS A 142 2.17 11.34 9.91
C LYS A 142 1.90 10.32 8.83
N TYR A 143 2.72 10.31 7.78
CA TYR A 143 2.65 9.33 6.70
C TYR A 143 3.98 8.58 6.56
N PHE A 144 3.90 7.30 6.22
CA PHE A 144 5.08 6.54 5.84
C PHE A 144 4.71 5.48 4.79
N LYS A 145 5.49 5.43 3.71
CA LYS A 145 5.40 4.39 2.67
C LYS A 145 6.81 3.97 2.27
N SER A 146 7.03 2.67 2.17
CA SER A 146 8.21 2.07 1.55
C SER A 146 7.74 1.28 0.33
N ILE A 147 8.41 1.47 -0.80
CA ILE A 147 8.06 0.87 -2.08
C ILE A 147 9.31 0.19 -2.63
N ASP A 148 9.31 -1.14 -2.66
CA ASP A 148 10.37 -1.90 -3.32
C ASP A 148 10.16 -1.83 -4.84
N LEU A 149 11.23 -1.48 -5.57
CA LEU A 149 11.21 -1.37 -7.02
C LEU A 149 11.53 -2.72 -7.67
N THR A 150 10.84 -3.02 -8.76
CA THR A 150 11.02 -4.22 -9.57
C THR A 150 12.27 -4.16 -10.45
N SER A 151 12.70 -2.95 -10.80
CA SER A 151 13.87 -2.65 -11.65
C SER A 151 14.74 -1.58 -10.98
N VAL A 152 16.05 -1.65 -11.19
CA VAL A 152 16.98 -0.65 -10.67
C VAL A 152 16.83 0.67 -11.43
N VAL A 153 16.78 1.78 -10.68
CA VAL A 153 16.60 3.13 -11.24
C VAL A 153 17.86 3.98 -11.18
N GLU A 154 17.93 4.96 -12.08
CA GLU A 154 18.91 6.05 -12.05
C GLU A 154 18.41 7.14 -11.09
N THR A 155 18.86 7.07 -9.84
CA THR A 155 18.39 7.95 -8.75
C THR A 155 18.53 9.43 -9.07
N GLU A 156 19.63 9.86 -9.69
CA GLU A 156 19.90 11.26 -10.05
C GLU A 156 18.94 11.83 -11.11
N SER A 157 18.32 10.96 -11.93
CA SER A 157 17.38 11.37 -12.99
C SER A 157 15.94 11.55 -12.49
N SER A 158 15.68 11.23 -11.22
CA SER A 158 14.34 11.18 -10.63
C SER A 158 13.68 12.55 -10.61
N LYS A 159 12.40 12.60 -10.97
CA LYS A 159 11.58 13.82 -10.94
C LYS A 159 10.44 13.65 -9.95
N ALA A 160 10.16 14.72 -9.19
CA ALA A 160 9.06 14.78 -8.25
C ALA A 160 8.21 16.03 -8.49
N THR A 161 6.89 15.86 -8.55
CA THR A 161 5.93 16.96 -8.57
C THR A 161 4.89 16.77 -7.47
N TYR A 162 4.53 17.85 -6.78
CA TYR A 162 3.52 17.82 -5.74
C TYR A 162 2.47 18.89 -5.98
N LYS A 163 1.21 18.49 -6.15
CA LYS A 163 0.10 19.40 -6.42
C LYS A 163 -1.19 18.87 -5.81
N ASN A 164 -1.93 19.73 -5.11
CA ASN A 164 -3.24 19.43 -4.56
C ASN A 164 -3.30 18.15 -3.69
N GLY A 165 -2.24 17.88 -2.92
CA GLY A 165 -2.19 16.67 -2.08
C GLY A 165 -1.75 15.40 -2.81
N ILE A 166 -1.31 15.49 -4.07
CA ILE A 166 -0.83 14.36 -4.86
C ILE A 166 0.66 14.55 -5.15
N LEU A 167 1.46 13.57 -4.75
CA LEU A 167 2.88 13.47 -5.06
C LEU A 167 3.07 12.49 -6.22
N ASP A 168 3.58 12.98 -7.34
CA ASP A 168 3.96 12.15 -8.49
C ASP A 168 5.49 12.07 -8.59
N LEU A 169 6.00 10.86 -8.70
CA LEU A 169 7.41 10.54 -8.91
C LEU A 169 7.57 9.84 -10.25
N VAL A 170 8.59 10.24 -11.01
CA VAL A 170 8.98 9.58 -12.26
C VAL A 170 10.45 9.20 -12.15
N LEU A 171 10.71 7.90 -12.21
CA LEU A 171 12.03 7.29 -12.06
C LEU A 171 12.43 6.62 -13.37
N THR A 172 13.65 6.88 -13.86
CA THR A 172 14.17 6.24 -15.07
C THR A 172 14.88 4.94 -14.70
N LYS A 173 14.61 3.85 -15.41
CA LYS A 173 15.29 2.56 -15.21
C LYS A 173 16.71 2.60 -15.79
N LYS A 174 17.66 1.94 -15.13
CA LYS A 174 19.02 1.77 -15.67
C LYS A 174 18.99 0.88 -16.92
N GLU A 175 19.80 1.22 -17.93
CA GLU A 175 19.92 0.42 -19.17
C GLU A 175 20.30 -1.06 -18.93
N SER A 176 21.01 -1.36 -17.85
CA SER A 176 21.42 -2.73 -17.50
C SER A 176 20.24 -3.66 -17.17
N ASP A 177 19.10 -3.09 -16.78
CA ASP A 177 17.88 -3.83 -16.41
C ASP A 177 16.85 -3.92 -17.55
N LYS A 178 17.15 -3.40 -18.74
CA LYS A 178 16.30 -3.62 -19.91
C LYS A 178 16.31 -5.12 -20.28
N PRO A 179 15.15 -5.75 -20.54
CA PRO A 179 15.08 -7.16 -20.86
C PRO A 179 15.87 -7.49 -22.13
N LYS A 180 17.01 -8.17 -21.98
CA LYS A 180 17.84 -8.65 -23.10
C LYS A 180 17.36 -10.03 -23.53
N GLY A 181 16.68 -10.11 -24.66
CA GLY A 181 16.21 -11.36 -25.26
C GLY A 181 16.97 -11.73 -26.52
N THR A 182 17.23 -13.02 -26.73
CA THR A 182 17.73 -13.58 -28.00
C THR A 182 16.65 -14.50 -28.58
N LYS A 183 16.31 -14.34 -29.86
CA LYS A 183 15.39 -15.28 -30.55
C LYS A 183 16.06 -16.64 -30.68
N VAL A 184 15.46 -17.67 -30.08
CA VAL A 184 15.86 -19.06 -30.27
C VAL A 184 14.97 -19.67 -31.35
N LYS A 185 15.59 -20.30 -32.36
CA LYS A 185 14.85 -21.08 -33.37
C LYS A 185 14.61 -22.49 -32.81
N VAL A 186 13.41 -23.00 -33.04
CA VAL A 186 13.03 -24.38 -32.74
C VAL A 186 13.26 -25.19 -34.01
N ASP A 187 13.98 -26.31 -33.89
CA ASP A 187 14.12 -27.33 -34.94
C ASP A 187 12.96 -28.34 -34.90
#